data_AF-A0A256JUN9-F1
#
_entry.id   AF-A0A256JUN9-F1
#
_cell.length_a   1.000
_cell.length_b   1.000
_cell.length_c   1.000
_cell.angle_alpha   90.00
_cell.angle_beta   90.00
_cell.angle_gamma   90.00
#
_symmetry.space_group_name_H-M   'P 1'
#
loop_
_entity.id
_entity.type
_entity.pdbx_description
1 polymer ?
#
loop_
_entity_poly.entity_id
_entity_poly.type
_entity_poly.pdbx_seq_one_letter_code
_entity_poly.pdbx_strand_id
1 'polypeptide(L)'
;MNLDWPAGFERTPAADRERNRSFEATLGATTKELATEMDRMDVDEYRGEIGNAHTKSNGLPLHNANPDDPGFVLRWVDDGEQFAVACDASPRLRDNVRYVLKWVNETRMRGQRPVETGDSEFAAARLPPGDDGDGDVVAGTATSQPAHEVLGVAPDAPANVVESAARARKAETHPDNGGNRDEFQRVVKAEEVMLDD
;
A
#
# COMPACT_ATOMS: atom_id res chain seq x y z
N MET A 1 3.71 8.81 -22.41
CA MET A 1 3.68 7.75 -21.38
C MET A 1 2.34 7.89 -20.69
N ASN A 2 1.57 6.82 -20.56
CA ASN A 2 0.28 6.89 -19.88
C ASN A 2 0.49 6.64 -18.38
N LEU A 3 -0.27 7.35 -17.54
CA LEU A 3 -0.24 7.15 -16.09
C LEU A 3 -0.88 5.79 -15.76
N ASP A 4 -0.14 4.95 -15.03
CA ASP A 4 -0.68 3.71 -14.48
C ASP A 4 -1.55 4.02 -13.25
N TRP A 5 -2.87 4.03 -13.44
CA TRP A 5 -3.82 4.35 -12.40
C TRP A 5 -4.23 3.09 -11.63
N PRO A 6 -4.29 3.11 -10.28
CA PRO A 6 -4.61 1.92 -9.50
C PRO A 6 -5.96 1.29 -9.90
N ALA A 7 -5.98 -0.03 -10.04
CA ALA A 7 -7.19 -0.77 -10.37
C ALA A 7 -8.28 -0.55 -9.31
N GLY A 8 -9.52 -0.34 -9.74
CA GLY A 8 -10.66 -0.08 -8.86
C GLY A 8 -10.82 1.37 -8.39
N PHE A 9 -9.86 2.26 -8.72
CA PHE A 9 -9.98 3.68 -8.40
C PHE A 9 -10.66 4.42 -9.55
N GLU A 10 -11.73 5.17 -9.26
CA GLU A 10 -12.39 6.00 -10.27
C GLU A 10 -11.51 7.22 -10.63
N ARG A 11 -11.45 7.54 -11.93
CA ARG A 11 -10.80 8.77 -12.43
C ARG A 11 -11.75 9.95 -12.32
N THR A 12 -11.22 11.13 -12.03
CA THR A 12 -11.99 12.38 -12.14
C THR A 12 -12.06 12.83 -13.61
N PRO A 13 -13.26 12.96 -14.21
CA PRO A 13 -13.40 13.48 -15.57
C PRO A 13 -12.79 14.87 -15.70
N ALA A 14 -12.15 15.17 -16.83
CA ALA A 14 -11.42 16.43 -17.01
C ALA A 14 -12.28 17.70 -16.82
N ALA A 15 -13.59 17.61 -17.11
CA ALA A 15 -14.54 18.70 -16.93
C ALA A 15 -14.89 18.97 -15.45
N ASP A 16 -14.76 17.95 -14.60
CA ASP A 16 -15.11 18.01 -13.17
C ASP A 16 -13.89 18.37 -12.29
N ARG A 17 -12.72 18.54 -12.89
CA ARG A 17 -11.50 18.87 -12.16
C ARG A 17 -11.49 20.32 -11.69
N GLU A 18 -11.33 20.53 -10.39
CA GLU A 18 -11.38 21.84 -9.77
C GLU A 18 -10.00 22.39 -9.41
N ARG A 19 -9.77 23.67 -9.72
CA ARG A 19 -8.52 24.35 -9.32
C ARG A 19 -8.57 24.74 -7.86
N ASN A 20 -7.62 24.23 -7.09
CA ASN A 20 -7.37 24.75 -5.76
C ASN A 20 -6.53 26.05 -5.83
N ARG A 21 -6.94 27.06 -5.07
CA ARG A 21 -6.23 28.35 -4.92
C ARG A 21 -5.61 28.56 -3.54
N SER A 22 -5.88 27.70 -2.56
CA SER A 22 -5.40 27.84 -1.18
C SER A 22 -4.00 27.26 -0.96
N PHE A 23 -3.49 26.43 -1.87
CA PHE A 23 -2.15 25.87 -1.75
C PHE A 23 -1.07 26.86 -2.22
N GLU A 24 -0.26 27.31 -1.27
CA GLU A 24 0.91 28.17 -1.49
C GLU A 24 2.20 27.39 -1.78
N ALA A 25 2.20 26.07 -1.60
CA ALA A 25 3.39 25.23 -1.78
C ALA A 25 3.75 25.04 -3.27
N THR A 26 5.05 24.89 -3.56
CA THR A 26 5.55 24.50 -4.88
C THR A 26 5.56 22.98 -5.04
N LEU A 27 5.64 22.48 -6.28
CA LEU A 27 5.75 21.04 -6.54
C LEU A 27 7.04 20.46 -5.94
N GLY A 28 8.16 21.18 -6.05
CA GLY A 28 9.44 20.77 -5.48
C GLY A 28 9.41 20.67 -3.94
N ALA A 29 8.79 21.65 -3.27
CA ALA A 29 8.61 21.59 -1.81
C ALA A 29 7.69 20.42 -1.41
N THR A 30 6.59 20.24 -2.14
CA THR A 30 5.61 19.18 -1.87
C THR A 30 6.23 17.79 -2.03
N THR A 31 7.02 17.54 -3.08
CA THR A 31 7.66 16.22 -3.27
C THR A 31 8.78 15.98 -2.24
N LYS A 32 9.43 17.03 -1.73
CA LYS A 32 10.40 16.91 -0.64
C LYS A 32 9.69 16.51 0.66
N GLU A 33 8.61 17.20 1.01
CA GLU A 33 7.79 16.87 2.20
C GLU A 33 7.20 15.46 2.10
N LEU A 34 6.77 15.04 0.90
CA LEU A 34 6.24 13.69 0.69
C LEU A 34 7.30 12.62 0.92
N ALA A 35 8.51 12.80 0.39
CA ALA A 35 9.63 11.90 0.70
C ALA A 35 9.91 11.84 2.21
N THR A 36 9.88 12.99 2.90
CA THR A 36 10.04 13.02 4.36
C THR A 36 8.94 12.26 5.11
N GLU A 37 7.70 12.25 4.63
CA GLU A 37 6.65 11.42 5.25
C GLU A 37 6.89 9.93 5.00
N MET A 38 7.35 9.53 3.80
CA MET A 38 7.74 8.13 3.54
C MET A 38 8.89 7.68 4.43
N ASP A 39 9.93 8.51 4.58
CA ASP A 39 11.06 8.23 5.48
C ASP A 39 10.63 8.13 6.96
N ARG A 40 9.59 8.88 7.36
CA ARG A 40 9.05 8.84 8.74
C ARG A 40 8.18 7.61 9.00
N MET A 41 7.58 7.06 7.95
CA MET A 41 6.81 5.83 8.02
C MET A 41 7.72 4.60 7.97
N ASP A 42 9.00 4.77 7.59
CA ASP A 42 9.99 3.69 7.49
C ASP A 42 9.56 2.56 6.54
N VAL A 43 8.88 2.93 5.45
CA VAL A 43 8.37 1.99 4.43
C VAL A 43 9.51 1.32 3.66
N ASP A 44 9.33 0.07 3.26
CA ASP A 44 10.34 -0.74 2.56
C ASP A 44 10.73 -0.14 1.21
N GLU A 45 9.72 0.25 0.42
CA GLU A 45 9.88 0.85 -0.89
C GLU A 45 8.73 1.82 -1.15
N TYR A 46 9.00 2.92 -1.88
CA TYR A 46 7.94 3.78 -2.41
C TYR A 46 8.29 4.36 -3.77
N ARG A 47 7.25 4.63 -4.56
CA ARG A 47 7.36 5.20 -5.89
C ARG A 47 6.22 6.16 -6.20
N GLY A 48 6.58 7.35 -6.68
CA GLY A 48 5.62 8.26 -7.31
C GLY A 48 5.49 8.02 -8.80
N GLU A 49 4.29 8.24 -9.36
CA GLU A 49 4.03 8.11 -10.79
C GLU A 49 3.19 9.26 -11.32
N ILE A 50 3.54 9.70 -12.53
CA ILE A 50 2.89 10.77 -13.28
C ILE A 50 2.81 10.39 -14.76
N GLY A 51 1.97 11.07 -15.53
CA GLY A 51 1.80 10.85 -16.97
C GLY A 51 3.01 11.22 -17.86
N ASN A 52 4.23 11.28 -17.33
CA ASN A 52 5.47 11.47 -18.09
C ASN A 52 6.70 10.93 -17.32
N ALA A 53 7.88 11.01 -17.93
CA ALA A 53 9.14 10.52 -17.34
C ALA A 53 9.95 11.60 -16.58
N HIS A 54 9.35 12.76 -16.27
CA HIS A 54 10.08 13.89 -15.68
C HIS A 54 10.16 13.80 -14.15
N THR A 55 10.82 12.75 -13.67
CA THR A 55 10.81 12.30 -12.28
C THR A 55 12.21 12.17 -11.69
N LYS A 56 12.28 12.06 -10.35
CA LYS A 56 13.47 11.65 -9.59
C LYS A 56 13.66 10.13 -9.67
N SER A 57 14.73 9.62 -9.04
CA SER A 57 15.01 8.18 -8.97
C SER A 57 13.91 7.38 -8.26
N ASN A 58 13.26 7.95 -7.24
CA ASN A 58 12.12 7.37 -6.54
C ASN A 58 10.77 7.64 -7.23
N GLY A 59 10.77 8.05 -8.50
CA GLY A 59 9.56 8.34 -9.28
C GLY A 59 8.84 9.64 -8.90
N LEU A 60 9.19 10.30 -7.78
CA LEU A 60 8.55 11.56 -7.43
C LEU A 60 8.82 12.64 -8.50
N PRO A 61 7.83 13.49 -8.83
CA PRO A 61 8.00 14.51 -9.86
C PRO A 61 9.15 15.48 -9.58
N LEU A 62 9.88 15.87 -10.63
CA LEU A 62 10.79 17.00 -10.55
C LEU A 62 10.01 18.31 -10.39
N HIS A 63 10.66 19.35 -9.87
CA HIS A 63 10.03 20.63 -9.50
C HIS A 63 9.28 21.33 -10.65
N ASN A 64 9.63 21.03 -11.91
CA ASN A 64 9.04 21.59 -13.13
C ASN A 64 8.30 20.53 -13.98
N ALA A 65 7.95 19.36 -13.41
CA ALA A 65 7.16 18.36 -14.11
C ALA A 65 5.78 18.90 -14.47
N ASN A 66 5.39 18.74 -15.74
CA ASN A 66 4.12 19.22 -16.27
C ASN A 66 3.56 18.24 -17.32
N PRO A 67 3.02 17.08 -16.88
CA PRO A 67 2.37 16.11 -17.76
C PRO A 67 1.01 16.61 -18.28
N ASP A 68 0.57 16.08 -19.42
CA ASP A 68 -0.77 16.35 -19.97
C ASP A 68 -1.88 15.73 -19.09
N ASP A 69 -1.65 14.52 -18.57
CA ASP A 69 -2.46 13.94 -17.49
C ASP A 69 -1.93 14.46 -16.14
N PRO A 70 -2.67 15.32 -15.42
CA PRO A 70 -2.24 15.89 -14.15
C PRO A 70 -2.35 14.91 -12.97
N GLY A 71 -2.84 13.68 -13.18
CA GLY A 71 -2.96 12.68 -12.14
C GLY A 71 -1.63 12.34 -11.49
N PHE A 72 -1.69 12.00 -10.21
CA PHE A 72 -0.55 11.52 -9.43
C PHE A 72 -0.94 10.27 -8.66
N VAL A 73 -0.04 9.29 -8.66
CA VAL A 73 -0.18 8.05 -7.89
C VAL A 73 1.06 7.90 -7.02
N LEU A 74 0.86 7.56 -5.75
CA LEU A 74 1.90 7.15 -4.84
C LEU A 74 1.64 5.70 -4.45
N ARG A 75 2.65 4.84 -4.66
CA ARG A 75 2.66 3.46 -4.20
C ARG A 75 3.76 3.26 -3.19
N TRP A 76 3.52 2.39 -2.20
CA TRP A 76 4.56 1.97 -1.27
C TRP A 76 4.30 0.55 -0.78
N VAL A 77 5.34 -0.07 -0.23
CA VAL A 77 5.31 -1.36 0.43
C VAL A 77 5.64 -1.15 1.90
N ASP A 78 4.84 -1.74 2.77
CA ASP A 78 5.03 -1.69 4.22
C ASP A 78 4.65 -3.06 4.80
N ASP A 79 5.56 -3.71 5.52
CA ASP A 79 5.40 -5.06 6.07
C ASP A 79 4.91 -6.09 5.03
N GLY A 80 5.43 -6.00 3.79
CA GLY A 80 5.05 -6.87 2.67
C GLY A 80 3.66 -6.62 2.08
N GLU A 81 2.93 -5.63 2.60
CA GLU A 81 1.64 -5.19 2.07
C GLU A 81 1.85 -4.04 1.08
N GLN A 82 1.12 -4.07 -0.04
CA GLN A 82 1.20 -3.02 -1.05
C GLN A 82 0.09 -2.01 -0.85
N PHE A 83 0.41 -0.74 -1.02
CA PHE A 83 -0.53 0.36 -0.87
C PHE A 83 -0.46 1.30 -2.07
N ALA A 84 -1.58 1.94 -2.37
CA ALA A 84 -1.66 3.01 -3.34
C ALA A 84 -2.64 4.10 -2.92
N VAL A 85 -2.24 5.35 -3.16
CA VAL A 85 -3.15 6.50 -3.15
C VAL A 85 -2.99 7.28 -4.45
N ALA A 86 -4.11 7.74 -5.00
CA ALA A 86 -4.14 8.42 -6.27
C ALA A 86 -5.02 9.67 -6.19
N CYS A 87 -4.65 10.72 -6.92
CA CYS A 87 -5.43 11.94 -7.01
C CYS A 87 -5.29 12.58 -8.40
N ASP A 88 -6.42 12.88 -9.04
CA ASP A 88 -6.50 13.63 -10.29
C ASP A 88 -7.61 14.69 -10.29
N ALA A 89 -8.04 15.10 -9.10
CA ALA A 89 -9.17 16.02 -8.89
C ALA A 89 -8.86 17.47 -9.31
N SER A 90 -7.59 17.87 -9.40
CA SER A 90 -7.19 19.18 -9.90
C SER A 90 -6.61 19.07 -11.31
N PRO A 91 -6.79 20.09 -12.18
CA PRO A 91 -6.10 20.15 -13.46
C PRO A 91 -4.60 20.47 -13.33
N ARG A 92 -4.06 20.59 -12.11
CA ARG A 92 -2.65 20.88 -11.84
C ARG A 92 -2.02 19.74 -11.04
N LEU A 93 -0.97 19.11 -11.60
CA LEU A 93 -0.19 18.07 -10.92
C LEU A 93 0.23 18.48 -9.50
N ARG A 94 0.73 19.71 -9.34
CA ARG A 94 1.14 20.28 -8.05
C ARG A 94 0.07 20.10 -6.96
N ASP A 95 -1.18 20.39 -7.29
CA ASP A 95 -2.25 20.35 -6.31
C ASP A 95 -2.62 18.90 -5.96
N ASN A 96 -2.64 18.00 -6.96
CA ASN A 96 -2.88 16.56 -6.75
C ASN A 96 -1.82 15.92 -5.85
N VAL A 97 -0.52 16.21 -6.09
CA VAL A 97 0.57 15.75 -5.23
C VAL A 97 0.43 16.32 -3.81
N ARG A 98 -0.05 17.57 -3.69
CA ARG A 98 -0.26 18.22 -2.37
C ARG A 98 -1.43 17.61 -1.60
N TYR A 99 -2.51 17.23 -2.28
CA TYR A 99 -3.61 16.50 -1.66
C TYR A 99 -3.15 15.14 -1.14
N VAL A 100 -2.41 14.37 -1.94
CA VAL A 100 -1.84 13.08 -1.51
C VAL A 100 -0.95 13.26 -0.28
N LEU A 101 -0.03 14.23 -0.29
CA LEU A 101 0.80 14.53 0.88
C LEU A 101 -0.02 14.85 2.13
N LYS A 102 -1.06 15.67 2.01
CA LYS A 102 -1.92 16.03 3.15
C LYS A 102 -2.63 14.80 3.72
N TRP A 103 -3.19 13.96 2.84
CA TRP A 103 -3.83 12.73 3.25
C TRP A 103 -2.85 11.80 3.97
N VAL A 104 -1.68 11.52 3.39
CA VAL A 104 -0.65 10.66 4.01
C VAL A 104 -0.23 11.18 5.39
N ASN A 105 0.07 12.49 5.48
CA ASN A 105 0.46 13.11 6.74
C ASN A 105 -0.64 13.01 7.80
N GLU A 106 -1.88 13.29 7.44
CA GLU A 106 -3.04 13.21 8.33
C GLU A 106 -3.29 11.78 8.81
N THR A 107 -3.25 10.79 7.91
CA THR A 107 -3.40 9.36 8.23
C THR A 107 -2.31 8.90 9.20
N ARG A 108 -1.04 9.21 8.93
CA ARG A 108 0.07 8.91 9.85
C ARG A 108 -0.12 9.59 11.21
N MET A 109 -0.56 10.85 11.24
CA MET A 109 -0.82 11.58 12.47
C MET A 109 -2.01 11.04 13.27
N ARG A 110 -2.97 10.34 12.63
CA ARG A 110 -4.05 9.64 13.32
C ARG A 110 -3.53 8.37 13.99
N GLY A 111 -2.73 7.56 13.29
CA GLY A 111 -2.17 6.31 13.84
C GLY A 111 -1.22 6.48 15.03
N GLN A 112 -0.64 7.67 15.23
CA GLN A 112 0.18 7.97 16.43
C GLN A 112 -0.65 8.37 17.66
N ARG A 113 -1.97 8.49 17.53
CA ARG A 113 -2.85 8.84 18.65
C ARG A 113 -3.24 7.57 19.40
N PRO A 114 -3.50 7.64 20.71
CA PRO A 114 -3.94 6.49 21.50
C PRO A 114 -5.44 6.21 21.26
N VAL A 115 -5.83 6.05 19.99
CA VAL A 115 -7.20 5.77 19.55
C VAL A 115 -7.14 4.48 18.74
N GLU A 116 -7.89 3.47 19.19
CA GLU A 116 -8.00 2.19 18.50
C GLU A 116 -9.16 2.23 17.50
N THR A 117 -8.90 1.81 16.26
CA THR A 117 -9.91 1.65 15.21
C THR A 117 -9.95 0.18 14.76
N GLY A 118 -11.00 -0.23 14.05
CA GLY A 118 -11.22 -1.65 13.72
C GLY A 118 -10.26 -2.25 12.68
N ASP A 119 -9.45 -1.42 12.02
CA ASP A 119 -8.51 -1.78 10.96
C ASP A 119 -7.29 -0.84 11.00
N SER A 120 -6.26 -1.10 10.20
CA SER A 120 -5.12 -0.17 10.08
C SER A 120 -5.56 1.17 9.47
N GLU A 121 -4.90 2.26 9.85
CA GLU A 121 -5.20 3.61 9.36
C GLU A 121 -5.03 3.74 7.82
N PHE A 122 -4.26 2.84 7.21
CA PHE A 122 -4.03 2.78 5.77
C PHE A 122 -4.86 1.71 5.05
N ALA A 123 -5.84 1.08 5.72
CA ALA A 123 -6.68 0.04 5.11
C ALA A 123 -7.34 0.50 3.80
N ALA A 124 -7.75 1.77 3.70
CA ALA A 124 -8.34 2.35 2.49
C ALA A 124 -7.35 2.50 1.31
N ALA A 125 -6.04 2.49 1.58
CA ALA A 125 -5.00 2.56 0.56
C ALA A 125 -4.44 1.18 0.20
N ARG A 126 -4.77 0.12 0.96
CA ARG A 126 -4.22 -1.21 0.76
C ARG A 126 -4.69 -1.80 -0.58
N LEU A 127 -3.75 -2.25 -1.39
CA LEU A 127 -4.03 -2.95 -2.64
C LEU A 127 -4.23 -4.44 -2.37
N PRO A 128 -5.08 -5.12 -3.17
CA PRO A 128 -5.11 -6.57 -3.19
C PRO A 128 -3.73 -7.11 -3.65
N PRO A 129 -3.29 -8.28 -3.14
CA PRO A 129 -2.06 -8.89 -3.62
C PRO A 129 -2.14 -9.10 -5.14
N GLY A 130 -1.10 -8.65 -5.86
CA GLY A 130 -1.02 -8.81 -7.31
C GLY A 130 -0.76 -10.27 -7.68
N ASP A 131 -1.58 -10.82 -8.57
CA ASP A 131 -1.33 -12.12 -9.20
C ASP A 131 -0.31 -11.91 -10.32
N ASP A 132 0.86 -12.54 -10.24
CA ASP A 132 1.88 -12.49 -11.29
C ASP A 132 1.40 -13.34 -12.50
N GLY A 133 0.59 -12.76 -13.38
CA GLY A 133 0.08 -13.46 -14.55
C GLY A 133 -0.64 -12.57 -15.57
N ASP A 134 -0.15 -12.59 -16.80
CA ASP A 134 -0.67 -11.95 -18.01
C ASP A 134 -2.21 -11.94 -18.14
N GLY A 135 -2.77 -10.77 -18.42
CA GLY A 135 -3.95 -10.59 -19.28
C GLY A 135 -5.28 -11.25 -18.87
N ASP A 136 -6.20 -10.39 -18.43
CA ASP A 136 -7.67 -10.54 -18.50
C ASP A 136 -8.36 -11.38 -17.42
N VAL A 137 -9.24 -10.68 -16.69
CA VAL A 137 -10.35 -11.13 -15.82
C VAL A 137 -10.16 -12.32 -14.88
N VAL A 138 -10.23 -12.07 -13.56
CA VAL A 138 -11.31 -12.63 -12.71
C VAL A 138 -11.64 -11.70 -11.55
N ALA A 139 -12.94 -11.55 -11.31
CA ALA A 139 -13.55 -10.89 -10.17
C ALA A 139 -13.16 -11.51 -8.81
N GLY A 140 -12.99 -10.64 -7.81
CA GLY A 140 -13.34 -10.88 -6.41
C GLY A 140 -12.90 -12.20 -5.77
N THR A 141 -11.70 -12.23 -5.18
CA THR A 141 -11.45 -12.69 -3.79
C THR A 141 -9.98 -12.42 -3.47
N ALA A 142 -9.70 -11.82 -2.31
CA ALA A 142 -8.34 -11.70 -1.82
C ALA A 142 -7.79 -13.10 -1.54
N THR A 143 -6.95 -13.66 -2.40
CA THR A 143 -6.22 -14.89 -2.08
C THR A 143 -4.97 -14.53 -1.28
N SER A 144 -5.17 -14.19 -0.01
CA SER A 144 -4.16 -14.51 1.00
C SER A 144 -3.94 -16.02 0.93
N GLN A 145 -2.68 -16.46 0.91
CA GLN A 145 -2.35 -17.87 0.84
C GLN A 145 -3.16 -18.63 1.92
N PRO A 146 -3.93 -19.68 1.59
CA PRO A 146 -4.82 -20.35 2.52
C PRO A 146 -4.08 -20.78 3.80
N ALA A 147 -4.72 -20.63 4.96
CA ALA A 147 -4.08 -20.91 6.25
C ALA A 147 -3.46 -22.32 6.33
N HIS A 148 -4.13 -23.32 5.75
CA HIS A 148 -3.61 -24.69 5.67
C HIS A 148 -2.33 -24.81 4.82
N GLU A 149 -2.16 -23.98 3.79
CA GLU A 149 -0.93 -23.94 2.98
C GLU A 149 0.23 -23.28 3.73
N VAL A 150 -0.03 -22.21 4.50
CA VAL A 150 0.98 -21.54 5.34
C VAL A 150 1.53 -22.50 6.41
N LEU A 151 0.67 -23.36 6.94
CA LEU A 151 1.02 -24.39 7.93
C LEU A 151 1.50 -25.71 7.31
N GLY A 152 1.32 -25.92 6.00
CA GLY A 152 1.68 -27.17 5.32
C GLY A 152 0.81 -28.37 5.73
N VAL A 153 -0.46 -28.13 6.06
CA VAL A 153 -1.44 -29.14 6.50
C VAL A 153 -2.61 -29.26 5.53
N ALA A 154 -3.44 -30.29 5.71
CA ALA A 154 -4.68 -30.42 4.96
C ALA A 154 -5.71 -29.33 5.40
N PRO A 155 -6.63 -28.89 4.51
CA PRO A 155 -7.67 -27.91 4.87
C PRO A 155 -8.56 -28.35 6.03
N ASP A 156 -8.74 -29.66 6.21
CA ASP A 156 -9.56 -30.31 7.24
C ASP A 156 -8.69 -31.01 8.31
N ALA A 157 -7.43 -30.58 8.46
CA ALA A 157 -6.52 -31.16 9.44
C ALA A 157 -7.10 -31.01 10.87
N PRO A 158 -7.04 -32.06 11.70
CA PRO A 158 -7.55 -31.98 13.07
C PRO A 158 -6.69 -31.02 13.90
N ALA A 159 -7.30 -30.35 14.89
CA ALA A 159 -6.66 -29.30 15.69
C ALA A 159 -5.27 -29.66 16.25
N ASN A 160 -5.07 -30.90 16.67
CA ASN A 160 -3.78 -31.38 17.16
C ASN A 160 -2.66 -31.39 16.08
N VAL A 161 -3.03 -31.60 14.82
CA VAL A 161 -2.11 -31.53 13.67
C VAL A 161 -1.82 -30.07 13.31
N VAL A 162 -2.84 -29.20 13.35
CA VAL A 162 -2.71 -27.76 13.14
C VAL A 162 -1.75 -27.14 14.17
N GLU A 163 -1.99 -27.35 15.47
CA GLU A 163 -1.14 -26.85 16.56
C GLU A 163 0.31 -27.36 16.43
N SER A 164 0.49 -28.64 16.08
CA SER A 164 1.82 -29.23 15.92
C SER A 164 2.59 -28.61 14.76
N ALA A 165 1.91 -28.41 13.62
CA ALA A 165 2.50 -27.79 12.43
C ALA A 165 2.79 -26.30 12.65
N ALA A 166 1.87 -25.57 13.27
CA ALA A 166 2.06 -24.17 13.64
C ALA A 166 3.25 -23.99 14.58
N ARG A 167 3.39 -24.84 15.59
CA ARG A 167 4.54 -24.80 16.52
C ARG A 167 5.87 -25.07 15.81
N ALA A 168 5.92 -26.03 14.89
CA ALA A 168 7.13 -26.32 14.12
C ALA A 168 7.51 -25.13 13.23
N ARG A 169 6.56 -24.58 12.47
CA ARG A 169 6.76 -23.42 11.60
C ARG A 169 7.16 -22.18 12.40
N LYS A 170 6.53 -21.91 13.54
CA LYS A 170 6.91 -20.81 14.44
C LYS A 170 8.35 -20.93 14.94
N ALA A 171 8.84 -22.13 15.19
CA ALA A 171 10.23 -22.33 15.61
C ALA A 171 11.23 -22.07 14.47
N GLU A 172 10.88 -22.43 13.23
CA GLU A 172 11.69 -22.18 12.03
C GLU A 172 11.74 -20.69 11.66
N THR A 173 10.60 -20.01 11.77
CA THR A 173 10.45 -18.62 11.34
C THR A 173 10.76 -17.62 12.46
N HIS A 174 11.02 -18.09 13.68
CA HIS A 174 11.27 -17.22 14.82
C HIS A 174 12.48 -16.31 14.56
N PRO A 175 12.37 -14.99 14.78
CA PRO A 175 13.49 -14.06 14.59
C PRO A 175 14.71 -14.41 15.44
N ASP A 176 14.52 -14.92 16.67
CA ASP A 176 15.62 -15.39 17.53
C ASP A 176 16.41 -16.58 16.95
N ASN A 177 15.85 -17.33 16.00
CA ASN A 177 16.53 -18.43 15.30
C ASN A 177 17.07 -18.01 13.93
N GLY A 178 17.10 -16.71 13.64
CA GLY A 178 17.49 -16.16 12.33
C GLY A 178 16.37 -16.21 11.28
N GLY A 179 15.12 -16.44 11.70
CA GLY A 179 13.94 -16.40 10.85
C GLY A 179 13.41 -14.99 10.62
N ASN A 180 12.37 -14.87 9.79
CA ASN A 180 11.72 -13.60 9.45
C ASN A 180 10.49 -13.38 10.35
N ARG A 181 10.42 -12.21 11.01
CA ARG A 181 9.31 -11.81 11.88
C ARG A 181 7.94 -11.80 11.16
N ASP A 182 7.90 -11.46 9.88
CA ASP A 182 6.71 -11.41 9.05
C ASP A 182 6.24 -12.81 8.66
N GLU A 183 7.20 -13.73 8.44
CA GLU A 183 6.89 -15.15 8.26
C GLU A 183 6.37 -15.77 9.56
N PHE A 184 6.91 -15.36 10.70
CA PHE A 184 6.38 -15.74 12.00
C PHE A 184 4.95 -15.24 12.23
N GLN A 185 4.65 -13.97 11.93
CA GLN A 185 3.30 -13.43 12.05
C GLN A 185 2.30 -14.12 11.12
N ARG A 186 2.69 -14.44 9.88
CA ARG A 186 1.84 -15.21 8.95
C ARG A 186 1.48 -16.59 9.51
N VAL A 187 2.44 -17.28 10.14
CA VAL A 187 2.18 -18.57 10.80
C VAL A 187 1.25 -18.42 12.01
N VAL A 188 1.38 -17.34 12.79
CA VAL A 188 0.46 -17.05 13.91
C VAL A 188 -0.98 -16.86 13.40
N LYS A 189 -1.17 -16.02 12.38
CA LYS A 189 -2.50 -15.73 11.81
C LYS A 189 -3.12 -16.98 11.18
N ALA A 190 -2.31 -17.82 10.53
CA ALA A 190 -2.79 -19.07 9.94
C ALA A 190 -3.24 -20.09 11.00
N GLU A 191 -2.57 -20.15 12.16
CA GLU A 191 -2.98 -20.99 13.28
C GLU A 191 -4.34 -20.56 13.85
N GLU A 192 -4.54 -19.24 14.08
CA GLU A 192 -5.81 -18.70 14.58
C GLU A 192 -6.98 -19.06 13.66
N VAL A 193 -6.83 -18.85 12.34
CA VAL A 193 -7.87 -19.16 11.36
C VAL A 193 -8.25 -20.64 11.33
N MET A 194 -7.29 -21.56 11.45
CA MET A 194 -7.53 -23.01 11.38
C MET A 194 -8.07 -23.63 12.69
N LEU A 195 -8.01 -22.89 13.81
CA LEU A 195 -8.50 -23.34 15.11
C LEU A 195 -9.83 -22.68 15.52
N ASP A 196 -10.20 -21.57 14.88
CA ASP A 196 -11.48 -20.87 15.06
C ASP A 196 -12.61 -21.40 14.14
N ASP A 197 -12.30 -22.30 13.17
CA ASP A 197 -13.24 -23.06 12.31
C ASP A 197 -13.69 -24.40 12.94
#